data_AF-A0A368F984-F1
#
_entry.id   AF-A0A368F984-F1
#
_cell.length_a   1.000
_cell.length_b   1.000
_cell.length_c   1.000
_cell.angle_alpha   90.00
_cell.angle_beta   90.00
_cell.angle_gamma   90.00
#
_symmetry.space_group_name_H-M   'P 1'
#
loop_
_entity.id
_entity.type
_entity.pdbx_description
1 polymer ?
#
loop_
_entity_poly.entity_id
_entity_poly.type
_entity_poly.pdbx_seq_one_letter_code
_entity_poly.pdbx_strand_id
1 'polypeptide(L)'
;MTIQRTGGDGAKIALMIYTVLFWASGLALIFIGLWMLLDPKRNYILDLVDFSEDDPLLTFAAYIAIVAGVTSLFVGFIGCCGAVQRMRCLLVGFMICLFVLFLADVSIGTLALVYRNKFTNGQLTIYVKNLTQNRYNRDKWVQPLLDTVQFYLSSPESGFEENLRNLIKFSYGVSMEIEESRRITVLIDKLQFHEECCGATTGDDYLASRWMALVSTDPIYENDDPPLVPLSCCRQILGASALNPVARSLARCQQSNPNRMWRHVAQQCCGGESPRDYFNSFWFITNTYRGTRSFVPPSCCRQSQAGRAWAPVPIDPMCTTYRYDSQAFESSVYNVGCHEKLMLWLDEQTWIFAGVGFGFAALMVGFLLDSCETLCDTL
;
A
#
# COMPACT_ATOMS: atom_id res chain seq x y z
N MET A 1 11.47 -27.15 53.67
CA MET A 1 10.42 -26.34 53.05
C MET A 1 10.99 -25.80 51.75
N THR A 2 10.72 -26.51 50.66
CA THR A 2 11.19 -26.20 49.30
C THR A 2 10.51 -24.91 48.87
N ILE A 3 11.26 -23.83 48.74
CA ILE A 3 10.79 -22.61 48.08
C ILE A 3 10.62 -22.99 46.60
N GLN A 4 9.39 -23.27 46.17
CA GLN A 4 9.06 -23.36 44.76
C GLN A 4 9.35 -22.00 44.12
N ARG A 5 10.37 -21.95 43.25
CA ARG A 5 10.62 -20.82 42.36
C ARG A 5 9.47 -20.76 41.34
N THR A 6 8.50 -19.88 41.58
CA THR A 6 7.39 -19.60 40.65
C THR A 6 7.81 -18.87 39.37
N GLY A 7 9.05 -18.34 39.30
CA GLY A 7 9.56 -17.62 38.12
C GLY A 7 9.84 -18.50 36.90
N GLY A 8 10.53 -19.63 37.10
CA GLY A 8 11.01 -20.47 35.98
C GLY A 8 9.95 -21.32 35.28
N ASP A 9 8.77 -21.49 35.86
CA ASP A 9 7.64 -22.17 35.20
C ASP A 9 6.93 -21.24 34.21
N GLY A 10 6.93 -19.92 34.48
CA GLY A 10 6.39 -18.91 33.57
C GLY A 10 7.20 -18.80 32.28
N ALA A 11 8.53 -18.73 32.38
CA ALA A 11 9.44 -18.66 31.23
C ALA A 11 9.31 -19.88 30.31
N LYS A 12 9.15 -21.08 30.88
CA LYS A 12 8.95 -22.32 30.11
C LYS A 12 7.64 -22.34 29.34
N ILE A 13 6.55 -21.92 29.99
CA ILE A 13 5.23 -21.84 29.34
C ILE A 13 5.26 -20.80 28.23
N ALA A 14 5.88 -19.64 28.47
CA ALA A 14 6.06 -18.60 27.46
C ALA A 14 6.85 -19.15 26.26
N LEU A 15 8.02 -19.75 26.49
CA LEU A 15 8.86 -20.36 25.45
C LEU A 15 8.08 -21.40 24.62
N MET A 16 7.24 -22.22 25.28
CA MET A 16 6.41 -23.22 24.61
C MET A 16 5.31 -22.59 23.73
N ILE A 17 4.60 -21.60 24.24
CA ILE A 17 3.56 -20.88 23.47
C ILE A 17 4.20 -20.25 22.23
N TYR A 18 5.32 -19.57 22.41
CA TYR A 18 5.98 -18.87 21.31
C TYR A 18 6.59 -19.81 20.27
N THR A 19 7.20 -20.92 20.68
CA THR A 19 7.72 -21.93 19.74
C THR A 19 6.61 -22.57 18.93
N VAL A 20 5.41 -22.79 19.51
CA VAL A 20 4.24 -23.27 18.77
C VAL A 20 3.75 -22.23 17.74
N LEU A 21 3.73 -20.94 18.09
CA LEU A 21 3.39 -19.87 17.14
C LEU A 21 4.39 -19.80 15.98
N PHE A 22 5.69 -19.94 16.27
CA PHE A 22 6.75 -19.97 15.26
C PHE A 22 6.66 -21.21 14.36
N TRP A 23 6.21 -22.34 14.91
CA TRP A 23 5.95 -23.54 14.14
C TRP A 23 4.75 -23.38 13.20
N ALA A 24 3.66 -22.77 13.70
CA ALA A 24 2.48 -22.46 12.90
C ALA A 24 2.79 -21.49 11.76
N SER A 25 3.62 -20.46 11.99
CA SER A 25 4.05 -19.55 10.94
C SER A 25 4.92 -20.25 9.88
N GLY A 26 5.78 -21.19 10.29
CA GLY A 26 6.55 -22.04 9.37
C GLY A 26 5.66 -22.87 8.43
N LEU A 27 4.61 -23.51 8.96
CA LEU A 27 3.63 -24.24 8.16
C LEU A 27 2.89 -23.30 7.19
N ALA A 28 2.49 -22.12 7.65
CA ALA A 28 1.82 -21.13 6.83
C ALA A 28 2.72 -20.64 5.68
N LEU A 29 4.00 -20.37 5.93
CA LEU A 29 4.96 -19.95 4.91
C LEU A 29 5.17 -21.02 3.84
N ILE A 30 5.33 -22.29 4.24
CA ILE A 30 5.43 -23.41 3.29
C ILE A 30 4.14 -23.55 2.49
N PHE A 31 2.97 -23.47 3.14
CA PHE A 31 1.68 -23.53 2.46
C PHE A 31 1.55 -22.41 1.43
N ILE A 32 1.85 -21.16 1.79
CA ILE A 32 1.79 -20.01 0.87
C ILE A 32 2.79 -20.18 -0.28
N GLY A 33 4.02 -20.59 0.00
CA GLY A 33 5.05 -20.82 -1.01
C GLY A 33 4.68 -21.93 -2.00
N LEU A 34 4.20 -23.07 -1.48
CA LEU A 34 3.69 -24.17 -2.30
C LEU A 34 2.42 -23.78 -3.04
N TRP A 35 1.51 -23.05 -2.42
CA TRP A 35 0.31 -22.52 -3.08
C TRP A 35 0.70 -21.64 -4.26
N MET A 36 1.66 -20.74 -4.09
CA MET A 36 2.17 -19.91 -5.18
C MET A 36 2.76 -20.74 -6.33
N LEU A 37 3.44 -21.85 -6.01
CA LEU A 37 4.09 -22.73 -7.00
C LEU A 37 3.15 -23.74 -7.67
N LEU A 38 2.16 -24.28 -6.95
CA LEU A 38 1.34 -25.42 -7.36
C LEU A 38 0.03 -25.03 -8.03
N ASP A 39 -0.49 -23.82 -7.78
CA ASP A 39 -1.77 -23.39 -8.36
C ASP A 39 -1.68 -23.44 -9.90
N PRO A 40 -2.45 -24.26 -10.63
CA PRO A 40 -2.23 -24.50 -12.07
C PRO A 40 -2.42 -23.24 -12.94
N LYS A 41 -3.12 -22.21 -12.43
CA LYS A 41 -3.18 -20.88 -13.05
C LYS A 41 -1.89 -20.06 -12.86
N ARG A 42 -1.12 -20.31 -11.78
CA ARG A 42 0.17 -19.68 -11.46
C ARG A 42 1.39 -20.54 -11.86
N ASN A 43 1.29 -21.86 -11.88
CA ASN A 43 2.38 -22.76 -12.28
C ASN A 43 2.75 -22.55 -13.76
N TYR A 44 1.75 -22.34 -14.64
CA TYR A 44 1.99 -22.01 -16.04
C TYR A 44 2.74 -20.67 -16.18
N ILE A 45 2.57 -19.76 -15.23
CA ILE A 45 3.24 -18.45 -15.18
C ILE A 45 4.68 -18.60 -14.68
N LEU A 46 4.93 -19.49 -13.71
CA LEU A 46 6.27 -19.77 -13.17
C LEU A 46 7.15 -20.54 -14.14
N ASP A 47 6.58 -21.48 -14.90
CA ASP A 47 7.27 -22.26 -15.94
C ASP A 47 7.60 -21.40 -17.18
N LEU A 48 6.80 -20.34 -17.46
CA LEU A 48 7.14 -19.33 -18.47
C LEU A 48 8.23 -18.34 -18.02
N VAL A 49 8.35 -18.09 -16.71
CA VAL A 49 9.36 -17.19 -16.13
C VAL A 49 10.76 -17.81 -16.19
N ASP A 50 10.87 -19.13 -16.24
CA ASP A 50 12.16 -19.84 -16.38
C ASP A 50 12.79 -19.71 -17.79
N PHE A 51 12.00 -19.31 -18.80
CA PHE A 51 12.46 -19.15 -20.20
C PHE A 51 12.86 -17.72 -20.59
N SER A 52 12.70 -16.72 -19.71
CA SER A 52 13.07 -15.33 -20.00
C SER A 52 14.26 -14.92 -19.16
N GLU A 53 15.40 -14.73 -19.82
CA GLU A 53 16.57 -14.04 -19.26
C GLU A 53 16.14 -12.78 -18.47
N ASP A 54 16.74 -12.64 -17.28
CA ASP A 54 16.84 -11.44 -16.44
C ASP A 54 15.65 -11.04 -15.52
N ASP A 55 15.18 -11.92 -14.61
CA ASP A 55 14.86 -11.60 -13.18
C ASP A 55 13.66 -12.42 -12.61
N PRO A 56 13.89 -13.57 -11.94
CA PRO A 56 12.83 -14.39 -11.35
C PRO A 56 12.45 -13.93 -9.93
N LEU A 57 12.13 -12.65 -9.72
CA LEU A 57 11.91 -12.08 -8.38
C LEU A 57 10.79 -12.80 -7.59
N LEU A 58 9.68 -13.14 -8.26
CA LEU A 58 8.51 -13.74 -7.61
C LEU A 58 8.72 -15.24 -7.32
N THR A 59 9.37 -15.95 -8.24
CA THR A 59 9.77 -17.36 -8.05
C THR A 59 10.78 -17.46 -6.91
N PHE A 60 11.77 -16.57 -6.91
CA PHE A 60 12.77 -16.47 -5.86
C PHE A 60 12.13 -16.17 -4.49
N ALA A 61 11.17 -15.24 -4.43
CA ALA A 61 10.41 -14.96 -3.21
C ALA A 61 9.61 -16.18 -2.73
N ALA A 62 8.99 -16.94 -3.63
CA ALA A 62 8.28 -18.17 -3.28
C ALA A 62 9.22 -19.27 -2.73
N TYR A 63 10.38 -19.47 -3.36
CA TYR A 63 11.40 -20.40 -2.85
C TYR A 63 11.98 -19.94 -1.52
N ILE A 64 12.27 -18.65 -1.35
CA ILE A 64 12.69 -18.09 -0.06
C ILE A 64 11.63 -18.35 1.00
N ALA A 65 10.34 -18.15 0.70
CA ALA A 65 9.27 -18.41 1.66
C ALA A 65 9.22 -19.89 2.10
N ILE A 66 9.44 -20.83 1.18
CA ILE A 66 9.52 -22.26 1.50
C ILE A 66 10.76 -22.56 2.35
N VAL A 67 11.94 -22.10 1.94
CA VAL A 67 13.19 -22.32 2.67
C VAL A 67 13.09 -21.73 4.08
N ALA A 68 12.62 -20.49 4.20
CA ALA A 68 12.37 -19.82 5.47
C ALA A 68 11.38 -20.64 6.32
N GLY A 69 10.25 -21.09 5.75
CA GLY A 69 9.28 -21.89 6.46
C GLY A 69 9.84 -23.23 6.97
N VAL A 70 10.63 -23.94 6.16
CA VAL A 70 11.31 -25.19 6.58
C VAL A 70 12.31 -24.93 7.70
N THR A 71 13.11 -23.87 7.60
CA THR A 71 14.04 -23.48 8.67
C THR A 71 13.30 -23.12 9.96
N SER A 72 12.15 -22.44 9.86
CA SER A 72 11.32 -22.09 11.02
C SER A 72 10.74 -23.32 11.71
N LEU A 73 10.30 -24.33 10.95
CA LEU A 73 9.84 -25.60 11.52
C LEU A 73 10.95 -26.34 12.26
N PHE A 74 12.15 -26.37 11.69
CA PHE A 74 13.29 -27.04 12.30
C PHE A 74 13.71 -26.36 13.61
N VAL A 75 13.86 -25.03 13.59
CA VAL A 75 14.20 -24.23 14.78
C VAL A 75 13.11 -24.34 15.85
N GLY A 76 11.83 -24.28 15.45
CA GLY A 76 10.70 -24.44 16.37
C GLY A 76 10.63 -25.83 17.00
N PHE A 77 10.95 -26.89 16.24
CA PHE A 77 11.03 -28.26 16.77
C PHE A 77 12.14 -28.39 17.83
N ILE A 78 13.34 -27.86 17.55
CA ILE A 78 14.45 -27.86 18.52
C ILE A 78 14.06 -27.08 19.79
N GLY A 79 13.43 -25.91 19.64
CA GLY A 79 12.95 -25.10 20.76
C GLY A 79 11.91 -25.82 21.62
N CYS A 80 10.91 -26.46 20.99
CA CYS A 80 9.87 -27.21 21.69
C CYS A 80 10.45 -28.45 22.41
N CYS A 81 11.26 -29.26 21.74
CA CYS A 81 11.91 -30.41 22.38
C CYS A 81 12.89 -29.99 23.48
N GLY A 82 13.63 -28.89 23.29
CA GLY A 82 14.51 -28.31 24.31
C GLY A 82 13.75 -27.89 25.57
N ALA A 83 12.59 -27.25 25.41
CA ALA A 83 11.73 -26.83 26.52
C ALA A 83 11.12 -28.02 27.28
N VAL A 84 10.60 -29.03 26.57
CA VAL A 84 9.92 -30.19 27.17
C VAL A 84 10.90 -31.15 27.81
N GLN A 85 11.96 -31.54 27.09
CA GLN A 85 12.87 -32.60 27.53
C GLN A 85 13.97 -32.10 28.46
N ARG A 86 14.05 -30.77 28.70
CA ARG A 86 15.12 -30.12 29.48
C ARG A 86 16.52 -30.58 29.06
N MET A 87 16.72 -30.87 27.78
CA MET A 87 18.02 -31.32 27.27
C MET A 87 18.90 -30.12 26.96
N ARG A 88 19.98 -29.96 27.73
CA ARG A 88 20.90 -28.82 27.64
C ARG A 88 21.43 -28.61 26.22
N CYS A 89 21.84 -29.67 25.53
CA CYS A 89 22.37 -29.56 24.17
C CYS A 89 21.36 -29.00 23.15
N LEU A 90 20.07 -29.36 23.25
CA LEU A 90 19.04 -28.84 22.34
C LEU A 90 18.73 -27.38 22.64
N LEU A 91 18.69 -27.01 23.92
CA LEU A 91 18.45 -25.63 24.33
C LEU A 91 19.62 -24.71 23.93
N VAL A 92 20.86 -25.17 24.08
CA VAL A 92 22.04 -24.45 23.57
C VAL A 92 22.03 -24.36 22.03
N GLY A 93 21.65 -25.44 21.34
CA GLY A 93 21.51 -25.42 19.87
C GLY A 93 20.45 -24.43 19.40
N PHE A 94 19.31 -24.35 20.09
CA PHE A 94 18.26 -23.36 19.83
C PHE A 94 18.78 -21.93 20.01
N MET A 95 19.52 -21.66 21.09
CA MET A 95 20.16 -20.35 21.35
C MET A 95 21.12 -19.94 20.23
N ILE A 96 21.95 -20.86 19.75
CA ILE A 96 22.87 -20.60 18.64
C ILE A 96 22.09 -20.27 17.36
N CYS A 97 21.02 -21.02 17.05
CA CYS A 97 20.19 -20.76 15.87
C CYS A 97 19.53 -19.37 15.94
N LEU A 98 18.93 -19.01 17.08
CA LEU A 98 18.33 -17.69 17.29
C LEU A 98 19.35 -16.55 17.17
N PHE A 99 20.56 -16.75 17.69
CA PHE A 99 21.62 -15.75 17.57
C PHE A 99 22.03 -15.52 16.10
N VAL A 100 22.16 -16.60 15.31
CA VAL A 100 22.45 -16.50 13.88
C VAL A 100 21.33 -15.78 13.13
N LEU A 101 20.06 -16.10 13.43
CA LEU A 101 18.90 -15.41 12.84
C LEU A 101 18.88 -13.92 13.19
N PHE A 102 19.19 -13.56 14.44
CA PHE A 102 19.30 -12.16 14.86
C PHE A 102 20.37 -11.40 14.06
N LEU A 103 21.56 -11.99 13.86
CA LEU A 103 22.60 -11.36 13.05
C LEU A 103 22.19 -11.23 11.57
N ALA A 104 21.47 -12.22 11.03
CA ALA A 104 20.93 -12.16 9.68
C ALA A 104 19.93 -11.01 9.53
N ASP A 105 19.01 -10.83 10.48
CA ASP A 105 18.03 -9.74 10.46
C ASP A 105 18.66 -8.36 10.59
N VAL A 106 19.64 -8.20 11.49
CA VAL A 106 20.40 -6.95 11.61
C VAL A 106 21.13 -6.65 10.30
N SER A 107 21.69 -7.68 9.64
CA SER A 107 22.35 -7.53 8.34
C SER A 107 21.36 -7.12 7.24
N ILE A 108 20.20 -7.77 7.16
CA ILE A 108 19.13 -7.45 6.20
C ILE A 108 18.61 -6.03 6.43
N GLY A 109 18.35 -5.64 7.68
CA GLY A 109 17.89 -4.29 8.03
C GLY A 109 18.92 -3.22 7.68
N THR A 110 20.20 -3.47 7.96
CA THR A 110 21.28 -2.53 7.62
C THR A 110 21.43 -2.40 6.11
N LEU A 111 21.40 -3.52 5.37
CA LEU A 111 21.41 -3.51 3.91
C LEU A 111 20.20 -2.75 3.35
N ALA A 112 19.00 -2.99 3.88
CA ALA A 112 17.80 -2.28 3.44
C ALA A 112 17.92 -0.75 3.60
N LEU A 113 18.48 -0.28 4.73
CA LEU A 113 18.72 1.16 4.96
C LEU A 113 19.78 1.75 4.02
N VAL A 114 20.90 1.05 3.81
CA VAL A 114 21.98 1.50 2.93
C VAL A 114 21.53 1.52 1.46
N TYR A 115 20.86 0.44 1.04
CA TYR A 115 20.36 0.31 -0.33
C TYR A 115 19.12 1.15 -0.58
N ARG A 116 18.40 1.62 0.44
CA ARG A 116 17.27 2.56 0.27
C ARG A 116 17.67 3.73 -0.60
N ASN A 117 18.73 4.45 -0.24
CA ASN A 117 19.18 5.62 -1.00
C ASN A 117 19.57 5.27 -2.44
N LYS A 118 20.12 4.06 -2.66
CA LYS A 118 20.46 3.58 -4.01
C LYS A 118 19.22 3.18 -4.82
N PHE A 119 18.19 2.63 -4.18
CA PHE A 119 16.87 2.35 -4.76
C PHE A 119 16.14 3.65 -5.11
N THR A 120 16.22 4.66 -4.25
CA THR A 120 15.66 6.01 -4.42
C THR A 120 16.32 6.78 -5.57
N ASN A 121 17.60 6.54 -5.86
CA ASN A 121 18.37 7.23 -6.91
C ASN A 121 18.08 6.74 -8.34
N GLY A 122 16.82 6.45 -8.67
CA GLY A 122 16.36 6.17 -10.04
C GLY A 122 16.46 4.71 -10.51
N GLN A 123 17.02 3.80 -9.72
CA GLN A 123 17.02 2.36 -10.04
C GLN A 123 15.59 1.79 -10.09
N LEU A 124 14.74 2.21 -9.14
CA LEU A 124 13.33 1.84 -9.15
C LEU A 124 12.61 2.39 -10.38
N THR A 125 12.94 3.60 -10.81
CA THR A 125 12.39 4.22 -12.02
C THR A 125 12.72 3.42 -13.27
N ILE A 126 13.99 3.01 -13.42
CA ILE A 126 14.44 2.14 -14.52
C ILE A 126 13.68 0.81 -14.49
N TYR A 127 13.51 0.23 -13.30
CA TYR A 127 12.82 -1.05 -13.12
C TYR A 127 11.33 -0.98 -13.48
N VAL A 128 10.60 0.01 -12.98
CA VAL A 128 9.17 0.20 -13.27
C VAL A 128 8.94 0.59 -14.73
N LYS A 129 9.83 1.40 -15.31
CA LYS A 129 9.78 1.75 -16.73
C LYS A 129 10.05 0.54 -17.63
N ASN A 130 11.00 -0.31 -17.27
CA ASN A 130 11.24 -1.56 -17.99
C ASN A 130 10.00 -2.49 -17.91
N LEU A 131 9.35 -2.55 -16.75
CA LEU A 131 8.09 -3.28 -16.57
C LEU A 131 6.98 -2.74 -17.50
N THR A 132 6.83 -1.43 -17.63
CA THR A 132 5.79 -0.81 -18.47
C THR A 132 6.10 -0.95 -19.97
N GLN A 133 7.34 -0.72 -20.38
CA GLN A 133 7.74 -0.69 -21.80
C GLN A 133 7.91 -2.07 -22.41
N ASN A 134 8.64 -2.95 -21.74
CA ASN A 134 9.14 -4.18 -22.34
C ASN A 134 8.35 -5.42 -21.89
N ARG A 135 7.69 -5.35 -20.73
CA ARG A 135 7.09 -6.50 -20.07
C ARG A 135 5.56 -6.45 -19.95
N TYR A 136 4.95 -5.27 -20.01
CA TYR A 136 3.50 -5.13 -19.92
C TYR A 136 2.78 -5.82 -21.11
N ASN A 137 1.84 -6.72 -20.80
CA ASN A 137 1.12 -7.59 -21.76
C ASN A 137 2.01 -8.55 -22.58
N ARG A 138 3.31 -8.59 -22.30
CA ARG A 138 4.22 -9.65 -22.72
C ARG A 138 4.22 -10.75 -21.66
N ASP A 139 4.38 -10.34 -20.41
CA ASP A 139 4.48 -11.23 -19.27
C ASP A 139 3.14 -11.28 -18.51
N LYS A 140 2.59 -12.49 -18.36
CA LYS A 140 1.25 -12.71 -17.79
C LYS A 140 1.08 -12.22 -16.34
N TRP A 141 2.17 -12.09 -15.58
CA TRP A 141 2.15 -11.57 -14.20
C TRP A 141 2.38 -10.06 -14.12
N VAL A 142 3.06 -9.47 -15.10
CA VAL A 142 3.40 -8.04 -15.08
C VAL A 142 2.15 -7.20 -15.32
N GLN A 143 1.27 -7.64 -16.21
CA GLN A 143 0.00 -6.94 -16.44
C GLN A 143 -0.88 -6.83 -15.18
N PRO A 144 -1.26 -7.93 -14.50
CA PRO A 144 -2.08 -7.83 -13.29
C PRO A 144 -1.34 -7.15 -12.13
N LEU A 145 -0.01 -7.32 -12.00
CA LEU A 145 0.77 -6.60 -10.98
C LEU A 145 0.76 -5.09 -11.25
N LEU A 146 1.04 -4.68 -12.48
CA LEU A 146 1.11 -3.27 -12.83
C LEU A 146 -0.28 -2.64 -12.82
N ASP A 147 -1.33 -3.35 -13.28
CA ASP A 147 -2.72 -2.90 -13.16
C ASP A 147 -3.14 -2.78 -11.69
N THR A 148 -2.73 -3.72 -10.83
CA THR A 148 -2.93 -3.65 -9.38
C THR A 148 -2.17 -2.48 -8.78
N VAL A 149 -0.91 -2.26 -9.13
CA VAL A 149 -0.10 -1.13 -8.66
C VAL A 149 -0.73 0.20 -9.11
N GLN A 150 -1.11 0.30 -10.38
CA GLN A 150 -1.80 1.46 -10.96
C GLN A 150 -3.21 1.67 -10.39
N PHE A 151 -3.84 0.65 -9.81
CA PHE A 151 -5.14 0.72 -9.16
C PHE A 151 -5.07 0.94 -7.65
N TYR A 152 -4.09 0.35 -6.95
CA TYR A 152 -3.98 0.30 -5.48
C TYR A 152 -2.94 1.25 -4.88
N LEU A 153 -1.82 1.55 -5.55
CA LEU A 153 -1.05 2.77 -5.23
C LEU A 153 -1.83 4.05 -5.61
N SER A 154 -3.04 3.86 -6.11
CA SER A 154 -4.08 4.84 -6.41
C SER A 154 -5.31 4.76 -5.51
N SER A 155 -5.37 3.84 -4.53
CA SER A 155 -6.53 3.66 -3.66
C SER A 155 -6.15 3.83 -2.17
N PRO A 156 -6.70 4.84 -1.47
CA PRO A 156 -7.07 4.65 -0.08
C PRO A 156 -8.23 3.62 -0.03
N GLU A 157 -8.36 2.87 1.06
CA GLU A 157 -9.17 1.66 1.21
C GLU A 157 -10.64 1.73 0.70
N SER A 158 -11.08 0.68 -0.01
CA SER A 158 -12.41 0.60 -0.65
C SER A 158 -13.63 0.51 0.28
N GLY A 159 -13.45 0.48 1.61
CA GLY A 159 -14.54 0.56 2.60
C GLY A 159 -14.64 1.93 3.28
N PHE A 160 -13.54 2.67 3.30
CA PHE A 160 -13.47 4.00 3.90
C PHE A 160 -14.20 5.02 3.04
N GLU A 161 -14.07 4.94 1.72
CA GLU A 161 -14.69 5.85 0.74
C GLU A 161 -16.22 5.97 0.87
N GLU A 162 -16.93 4.86 1.04
CA GLU A 162 -18.39 4.89 1.17
C GLU A 162 -18.84 5.42 2.53
N ASN A 163 -18.12 5.06 3.59
CA ASN A 163 -18.35 5.62 4.92
C ASN A 163 -18.07 7.13 4.95
N LEU A 164 -16.98 7.55 4.33
CA LEU A 164 -16.60 8.95 4.20
C LEU A 164 -17.60 9.74 3.35
N ARG A 165 -18.05 9.17 2.21
CA ARG A 165 -19.12 9.75 1.38
C ARG A 165 -20.40 9.95 2.19
N ASN A 166 -20.80 8.97 3.01
CA ASN A 166 -21.98 9.09 3.86
C ASN A 166 -21.80 10.14 4.96
N LEU A 167 -20.62 10.23 5.57
CA LEU A 167 -20.28 11.28 6.54
C LEU A 167 -20.31 12.68 5.89
N ILE A 168 -19.76 12.83 4.68
CA ILE A 168 -19.82 14.07 3.89
C ILE A 168 -21.27 14.42 3.55
N LYS A 169 -22.05 13.44 3.09
CA LYS A 169 -23.43 13.65 2.65
C LYS A 169 -24.36 14.05 3.78
N PHE A 170 -24.23 13.43 4.96
CA PHE A 170 -25.21 13.54 6.03
C PHE A 170 -24.76 14.36 7.25
N SER A 171 -23.45 14.48 7.50
CA SER A 171 -22.93 14.98 8.79
C SER A 171 -21.97 16.15 8.66
N TYR A 172 -21.27 16.29 7.53
CA TYR A 172 -20.39 17.43 7.29
C TYR A 172 -21.20 18.75 7.28
N GLY A 173 -20.79 19.73 8.09
CA GLY A 173 -21.30 21.10 8.05
C GLY A 173 -22.80 21.31 8.31
N VAL A 174 -23.54 20.29 8.80
CA VAL A 174 -25.01 20.36 8.97
C VAL A 174 -25.45 21.15 10.21
N SER A 175 -24.71 21.03 11.31
CA SER A 175 -24.93 21.81 12.53
C SER A 175 -23.65 21.81 13.35
N MET A 176 -23.02 22.96 13.50
CA MET A 176 -21.78 23.11 14.28
C MET A 176 -22.04 23.13 15.80
N GLU A 177 -23.30 23.24 16.21
CA GLU A 177 -23.72 23.17 17.61
C GLU A 177 -23.69 21.72 18.12
N ILE A 178 -23.97 20.75 17.24
CA ILE A 178 -23.91 19.32 17.56
C ILE A 178 -22.45 18.87 17.61
N GLU A 179 -22.02 18.32 18.75
CA GLU A 179 -20.65 17.84 19.00
C GLU A 179 -20.17 16.84 17.95
N GLU A 180 -21.02 15.89 17.57
CA GLU A 180 -20.69 14.84 16.61
C GLU A 180 -20.46 15.40 15.20
N SER A 181 -21.38 16.23 14.68
CA SER A 181 -21.26 16.90 13.39
C SER A 181 -20.03 17.81 13.32
N ARG A 182 -19.69 18.48 14.43
CA ARG A 182 -18.49 19.33 14.52
C ARG A 182 -17.21 18.49 14.45
N ARG A 183 -17.14 17.36 15.17
CA ARG A 183 -16.00 16.43 15.11
C ARG A 183 -15.80 15.86 13.72
N ILE A 184 -16.90 15.46 13.06
CA ILE A 184 -16.87 14.93 11.70
C ILE A 184 -16.39 15.99 10.70
N THR A 185 -16.88 17.23 10.83
CA THR A 185 -16.46 18.34 9.96
C THR A 185 -14.96 18.64 10.11
N VAL A 186 -14.46 18.76 11.35
CA VAL A 186 -13.02 18.97 11.61
C VAL A 186 -12.17 17.80 11.13
N LEU A 187 -12.64 16.57 11.28
CA LEU A 187 -11.94 15.38 10.79
C LEU A 187 -11.80 15.42 9.26
N ILE A 188 -12.89 15.70 8.55
CA ILE A 188 -12.92 15.77 7.10
C ILE A 188 -12.11 16.96 6.56
N ASP A 189 -12.11 18.10 7.26
CA ASP A 189 -11.27 19.26 6.87
C ASP A 189 -9.77 18.98 7.05
N LYS A 190 -9.39 18.28 8.12
CA LYS A 190 -8.01 17.80 8.31
C LYS A 190 -7.60 16.80 7.24
N LEU A 191 -8.50 15.87 6.92
CA LEU A 191 -8.25 14.87 5.87
C LEU A 191 -8.00 15.57 4.53
N GLN A 192 -8.89 16.46 4.09
CA GLN A 192 -8.74 17.18 2.83
C GLN A 192 -7.47 18.07 2.80
N PHE A 193 -7.13 18.68 3.94
CA PHE A 193 -5.94 19.53 4.05
C PHE A 193 -4.63 18.74 4.00
N HIS A 194 -4.53 17.61 4.72
CA HIS A 194 -3.30 16.83 4.82
C HIS A 194 -3.11 15.83 3.68
N GLU A 195 -4.19 15.21 3.21
CA GLU A 195 -4.18 14.24 2.11
C GLU A 195 -4.34 14.88 0.72
N GLU A 196 -4.47 16.22 0.69
CA GLU A 196 -4.66 17.00 -0.53
C GLU A 196 -5.77 16.46 -1.46
N CYS A 197 -6.84 15.95 -0.86
CA CYS A 197 -8.02 15.41 -1.53
C CYS A 197 -9.24 16.34 -1.38
N CYS A 198 -10.29 16.07 -2.17
CA CYS A 198 -11.52 16.84 -2.12
C CYS A 198 -12.71 15.89 -2.29
N GLY A 199 -13.53 15.78 -1.25
CA GLY A 199 -14.56 14.75 -1.14
C GLY A 199 -14.00 13.38 -0.77
N ALA A 200 -14.85 12.35 -0.84
CA ALA A 200 -14.39 10.96 -0.73
C ALA A 200 -13.70 10.58 -2.05
N THR A 201 -14.47 10.70 -3.15
CA THR A 201 -13.97 10.44 -4.50
C THR A 201 -13.66 11.72 -5.27
N THR A 202 -14.53 12.72 -5.17
CA THR A 202 -14.41 13.99 -5.89
C THR A 202 -15.14 15.10 -5.14
N GLY A 203 -14.84 16.36 -5.44
CA GLY A 203 -15.55 17.50 -4.84
C GLY A 203 -17.06 17.50 -5.10
N ASP A 204 -17.53 16.76 -6.10
CA ASP A 204 -18.96 16.67 -6.41
C ASP A 204 -19.75 15.94 -5.32
N ASP A 205 -19.06 15.21 -4.44
CA ASP A 205 -19.64 14.57 -3.25
C ASP A 205 -20.34 15.58 -2.33
N TYR A 206 -19.93 16.86 -2.36
CA TYR A 206 -20.57 17.94 -1.64
C TYR A 206 -21.87 18.43 -2.28
N LEU A 207 -22.03 18.32 -3.60
CA LEU A 207 -23.21 18.85 -4.31
C LEU A 207 -24.51 18.18 -3.85
N ALA A 208 -24.43 16.90 -3.49
CA ALA A 208 -25.56 16.11 -2.99
C ALA A 208 -25.63 16.05 -1.45
N SER A 209 -24.83 16.86 -0.75
CA SER A 209 -24.75 16.87 0.72
C SER A 209 -25.79 17.77 1.37
N ARG A 210 -26.12 17.48 2.64
CA ARG A 210 -26.94 18.38 3.47
C ARG A 210 -26.29 19.74 3.71
N TRP A 211 -24.95 19.80 3.75
CA TRP A 211 -24.21 21.06 3.81
C TRP A 211 -24.54 21.97 2.64
N MET A 212 -24.51 21.43 1.42
CA MET A 212 -24.82 22.23 0.22
C MET A 212 -26.28 22.72 0.24
N ALA A 213 -27.21 21.89 0.70
CA ALA A 213 -28.60 22.32 0.89
C ALA A 213 -28.71 23.53 1.84
N LEU A 214 -27.98 23.53 2.96
CA LEU A 214 -27.97 24.66 3.91
C LEU A 214 -27.31 25.91 3.32
N VAL A 215 -26.13 25.75 2.72
CA VAL A 215 -25.36 26.85 2.13
C VAL A 215 -26.13 27.53 1.00
N SER A 216 -26.79 26.75 0.14
CA SER A 216 -27.58 27.29 -0.97
C SER A 216 -28.80 28.11 -0.53
N THR A 217 -29.27 27.89 0.70
CA THR A 217 -30.41 28.62 1.30
C THR A 217 -29.97 29.75 2.23
N ASP A 218 -28.67 29.95 2.41
CA ASP A 218 -28.13 30.99 3.29
C ASP A 218 -28.35 32.38 2.66
N PRO A 219 -28.96 33.34 3.39
CA PRO A 219 -29.19 34.71 2.90
C PRO A 219 -27.91 35.42 2.41
N ILE A 220 -26.74 34.99 2.89
CA ILE A 220 -25.44 35.54 2.46
C ILE A 220 -25.21 35.34 0.96
N TYR A 221 -25.78 34.29 0.36
CA TYR A 221 -25.63 33.97 -1.07
C TYR A 221 -26.90 34.24 -1.87
N GLU A 222 -27.80 35.11 -1.38
CA GLU A 222 -29.05 35.43 -2.08
C GLU A 222 -28.81 36.07 -3.48
N ASN A 223 -27.66 36.73 -3.67
CA ASN A 223 -27.28 37.40 -4.91
C ASN A 223 -25.99 36.85 -5.56
N ASP A 224 -25.34 35.85 -4.95
CA ASP A 224 -24.06 35.28 -5.38
C ASP A 224 -24.18 33.76 -5.51
N ASP A 225 -23.39 33.15 -6.40
CA ASP A 225 -23.38 31.69 -6.53
C ASP A 225 -22.84 31.05 -5.22
N PRO A 226 -23.54 30.05 -4.65
CA PRO A 226 -23.07 29.38 -3.45
C PRO A 226 -21.79 28.58 -3.74
N PRO A 227 -20.90 28.42 -2.75
CA PRO A 227 -19.67 27.65 -2.94
C PRO A 227 -20.00 26.19 -3.26
N LEU A 228 -19.34 25.65 -4.29
CA LEU A 228 -19.50 24.26 -4.75
C LEU A 228 -18.84 23.25 -3.81
N VAL A 229 -17.76 23.67 -3.13
CA VAL A 229 -16.96 22.84 -2.23
C VAL A 229 -16.51 23.64 -1.01
N PRO A 230 -16.23 23.00 0.14
CA PRO A 230 -15.68 23.68 1.30
C PRO A 230 -14.27 24.25 1.06
N LEU A 231 -13.85 25.19 1.90
CA LEU A 231 -12.53 25.83 1.78
C LEU A 231 -11.36 24.84 1.94
N SER A 232 -11.54 23.78 2.72
CA SER A 232 -10.59 22.69 2.90
C SER A 232 -10.33 21.89 1.62
N CYS A 233 -11.30 21.86 0.68
CA CYS A 233 -11.15 21.27 -0.66
C CYS A 233 -10.25 22.11 -1.59
N CYS A 234 -10.03 23.39 -1.28
CA CYS A 234 -9.24 24.29 -2.12
C CYS A 234 -7.75 24.16 -1.84
N ARG A 235 -6.90 24.38 -2.85
CA ARG A 235 -5.46 24.52 -2.63
C ARG A 235 -5.17 25.72 -1.73
N GLN A 236 -4.35 25.52 -0.71
CA GLN A 236 -4.15 26.49 0.38
C GLN A 236 -2.94 27.43 0.13
N ILE A 237 -2.93 28.61 0.76
CA ILE A 237 -1.74 29.49 0.81
C ILE A 237 -0.73 29.02 1.87
N LEU A 238 0.51 29.51 1.79
CA LEU A 238 1.46 29.36 2.89
C LEU A 238 0.92 30.04 4.16
N GLY A 239 0.90 29.31 5.28
CA GLY A 239 0.39 29.78 6.57
C GLY A 239 -1.06 29.40 6.88
N ALA A 240 -1.77 28.77 5.95
CA ALA A 240 -3.07 28.16 6.22
C ALA A 240 -2.93 26.91 7.11
N SER A 241 -4.00 26.53 7.80
CA SER A 241 -4.05 25.29 8.59
C SER A 241 -5.39 24.58 8.38
N ALA A 242 -5.48 23.29 8.71
CA ALA A 242 -6.72 22.53 8.61
C ALA A 242 -7.89 23.12 9.43
N LEU A 243 -7.60 23.84 10.52
CA LEU A 243 -8.59 24.50 11.37
C LEU A 243 -8.92 25.93 10.89
N ASN A 244 -8.09 26.50 10.02
CA ASN A 244 -8.29 27.81 9.43
C ASN A 244 -7.82 27.77 7.96
N PRO A 245 -8.60 27.11 7.08
CA PRO A 245 -8.25 26.96 5.68
C PRO A 245 -8.40 28.29 4.95
N VAL A 246 -7.37 28.66 4.19
CA VAL A 246 -7.34 29.86 3.35
C VAL A 246 -6.96 29.45 1.92
N ALA A 247 -7.97 29.47 1.04
CA ALA A 247 -7.80 29.12 -0.35
C ALA A 247 -6.84 30.09 -1.06
N ARG A 248 -5.91 29.54 -1.85
CA ARG A 248 -4.97 30.28 -2.70
C ARG A 248 -5.67 31.16 -3.72
N SER A 249 -6.78 30.67 -4.27
CA SER A 249 -7.70 31.47 -5.07
C SER A 249 -9.09 30.88 -4.95
N LEU A 250 -9.94 31.54 -4.14
CA LEU A 250 -11.29 31.08 -3.90
C LEU A 250 -12.12 31.02 -5.19
N ALA A 251 -12.12 32.10 -5.97
CA ALA A 251 -12.87 32.18 -7.23
C ALA A 251 -12.49 31.09 -8.26
N ARG A 252 -11.21 30.68 -8.29
CA ARG A 252 -10.76 29.61 -9.20
C ARG A 252 -11.03 28.21 -8.67
N CYS A 253 -11.05 28.03 -7.36
CA CYS A 253 -11.40 26.76 -6.72
C CYS A 253 -12.91 26.45 -6.85
N GLN A 254 -13.76 27.48 -6.80
CA GLN A 254 -15.22 27.35 -6.84
C GLN A 254 -15.79 27.29 -8.27
N GLN A 255 -14.95 27.11 -9.29
CA GLN A 255 -15.44 26.85 -10.65
C GLN A 255 -16.06 25.45 -10.74
N SER A 256 -16.98 25.24 -11.69
CA SER A 256 -17.57 23.93 -11.94
C SER A 256 -16.54 22.87 -12.33
N ASN A 257 -15.50 23.26 -13.07
CA ASN A 257 -14.38 22.40 -13.49
C ASN A 257 -13.03 23.08 -13.19
N PRO A 258 -12.58 23.13 -11.93
CA PRO A 258 -11.33 23.80 -11.60
C PRO A 258 -10.13 22.91 -11.92
N ASN A 259 -9.05 23.54 -12.37
CA ASN A 259 -7.77 22.86 -12.55
C ASN A 259 -7.17 22.45 -11.17
N ARG A 260 -6.32 21.41 -11.16
CA ARG A 260 -5.62 20.86 -9.97
C ARG A 260 -4.76 21.88 -9.19
N MET A 261 -4.47 23.03 -9.80
CA MET A 261 -3.79 24.15 -9.11
C MET A 261 -4.67 24.83 -8.07
N TRP A 262 -6.00 24.65 -8.14
CA TRP A 262 -6.98 25.40 -7.36
C TRP A 262 -7.84 24.52 -6.45
N ARG A 263 -8.09 23.26 -6.83
CA ARG A 263 -8.80 22.27 -6.00
C ARG A 263 -7.93 21.03 -5.78
N HIS A 264 -7.99 20.48 -4.57
CA HIS A 264 -7.36 19.23 -4.18
C HIS A 264 -7.96 18.05 -4.98
N VAL A 265 -7.13 17.09 -5.40
CA VAL A 265 -7.55 15.94 -6.23
C VAL A 265 -6.76 14.72 -5.78
N ALA A 266 -7.48 13.64 -5.42
CA ALA A 266 -6.89 12.33 -5.12
C ALA A 266 -6.07 11.86 -6.34
N GLN A 267 -4.76 11.75 -6.17
CA GLN A 267 -3.87 11.46 -7.28
C GLN A 267 -3.87 9.95 -7.55
N GLN A 268 -4.18 9.52 -8.78
CA GLN A 268 -3.85 8.17 -9.30
C GLN A 268 -2.70 8.26 -10.32
N CYS A 269 -2.02 7.16 -10.64
CA CYS A 269 -0.80 7.18 -11.49
C CYS A 269 -0.93 6.29 -12.74
N CYS A 270 -0.11 6.57 -13.77
CA CYS A 270 -0.05 5.78 -15.00
C CYS A 270 1.39 5.73 -15.54
N GLY A 271 1.82 4.52 -15.90
CA GLY A 271 3.19 4.27 -16.35
C GLY A 271 4.21 4.30 -15.22
N GLY A 272 5.50 4.27 -15.56
CA GLY A 272 6.58 4.39 -14.59
C GLY A 272 6.85 5.85 -14.27
N GLU A 273 7.34 6.60 -15.26
CA GLU A 273 7.56 8.04 -15.23
C GLU A 273 6.34 8.80 -15.74
N SER A 274 5.67 8.28 -16.76
CA SER A 274 4.50 8.93 -17.36
C SER A 274 3.66 7.96 -18.20
N PRO A 275 2.45 8.35 -18.62
CA PRO A 275 1.65 7.57 -19.58
C PRO A 275 2.34 7.32 -20.92
N ARG A 276 3.30 8.17 -21.28
CA ARG A 276 4.07 8.03 -22.53
C ARG A 276 5.03 6.85 -22.49
N ASP A 277 5.25 6.23 -21.32
CA ASP A 277 6.03 5.01 -21.25
C ASP A 277 5.39 3.87 -22.06
N TYR A 278 4.07 3.91 -22.30
CA TYR A 278 3.41 2.97 -23.18
C TYR A 278 3.67 3.24 -24.67
N PHE A 279 4.13 4.44 -25.06
CA PHE A 279 4.43 4.75 -26.45
C PHE A 279 5.60 3.88 -26.95
N ASN A 280 5.42 3.21 -28.09
CA ASN A 280 6.38 2.24 -28.63
C ASN A 280 6.67 1.03 -27.71
N SER A 281 5.92 0.84 -26.62
CA SER A 281 6.00 -0.37 -25.80
C SER A 281 5.56 -1.60 -26.59
N PHE A 282 5.94 -2.79 -26.11
CA PHE A 282 5.45 -4.05 -26.67
C PHE A 282 3.91 -4.10 -26.71
N TRP A 283 3.25 -3.60 -25.66
CA TRP A 283 1.79 -3.48 -25.61
C TRP A 283 1.23 -2.55 -26.69
N PHE A 284 1.86 -1.40 -26.92
CA PHE A 284 1.42 -0.46 -27.95
C PHE A 284 1.57 -1.08 -29.34
N ILE A 285 2.69 -1.72 -29.63
CA ILE A 285 2.90 -2.41 -30.90
C ILE A 285 1.87 -3.53 -31.07
N THR A 286 1.71 -4.42 -30.10
CA THR A 286 0.80 -5.58 -30.22
C THR A 286 -0.68 -5.20 -30.33
N ASN A 287 -1.13 -4.13 -29.67
CA ASN A 287 -2.53 -3.66 -29.79
C ASN A 287 -2.77 -2.88 -31.09
N THR A 288 -1.82 -2.02 -31.49
CA THR A 288 -1.99 -1.15 -32.67
C THR A 288 -1.89 -1.93 -33.98
N TYR A 289 -1.05 -2.97 -34.06
CA TYR A 289 -0.93 -3.82 -35.24
C TYR A 289 -2.10 -4.82 -35.42
N ARG A 290 -2.92 -5.04 -34.38
CA ARG A 290 -4.17 -5.83 -34.46
C ARG A 290 -5.42 -5.00 -34.81
N GLY A 291 -5.26 -3.69 -35.03
CA GLY A 291 -6.30 -2.81 -35.58
C GLY A 291 -6.93 -1.83 -34.59
N THR A 292 -6.55 -1.82 -33.32
CA THR A 292 -7.07 -0.86 -32.32
C THR A 292 -6.00 0.18 -31.94
N ARG A 293 -6.28 1.48 -32.16
CA ARG A 293 -5.42 2.57 -31.70
C ARG A 293 -5.61 2.76 -30.19
N SER A 294 -4.83 2.06 -29.37
CA SER A 294 -4.81 2.24 -27.92
C SER A 294 -3.44 2.75 -27.48
N PHE A 295 -3.40 3.94 -26.87
CA PHE A 295 -2.19 4.64 -26.43
C PHE A 295 -1.80 4.29 -24.99
N VAL A 296 -2.77 3.96 -24.14
CA VAL A 296 -2.54 3.53 -22.74
C VAL A 296 -3.51 2.42 -22.36
N PRO A 297 -3.16 1.55 -21.39
CA PRO A 297 -4.08 0.52 -20.92
C PRO A 297 -5.29 1.09 -20.18
N PRO A 298 -6.40 0.33 -20.09
CA PRO A 298 -7.59 0.76 -19.35
C PRO A 298 -7.32 1.14 -17.89
N SER A 299 -6.34 0.53 -17.23
CA SER A 299 -5.92 0.86 -15.85
C SER A 299 -5.32 2.27 -15.71
N CYS A 300 -4.84 2.88 -16.79
CA CYS A 300 -4.39 4.28 -16.81
C CYS A 300 -5.53 5.29 -16.93
N CYS A 301 -6.71 4.85 -17.35
CA CYS A 301 -7.88 5.71 -17.48
C CYS A 301 -8.51 5.99 -16.14
N ARG A 302 -9.19 7.14 -16.03
CA ARG A 302 -10.02 7.43 -14.87
C ARG A 302 -11.12 6.38 -14.74
N GLN A 303 -11.18 5.73 -13.58
CA GLN A 303 -12.06 4.60 -13.33
C GLN A 303 -13.41 5.03 -12.78
N SER A 304 -14.47 4.34 -13.21
CA SER A 304 -15.79 4.42 -12.60
C SER A 304 -15.82 3.65 -11.27
N GLN A 305 -16.83 3.91 -10.44
CA GLN A 305 -16.98 3.25 -9.13
C GLN A 305 -17.16 1.72 -9.21
N ALA A 306 -17.56 1.19 -10.37
CA ALA A 306 -17.70 -0.23 -10.62
C ALA A 306 -16.36 -0.94 -10.95
N GLY A 307 -15.28 -0.18 -11.15
CA GLY A 307 -13.96 -0.72 -11.52
C GLY A 307 -13.27 -1.49 -10.39
N ARG A 308 -12.49 -2.50 -10.78
CA ARG A 308 -11.58 -3.26 -9.91
C ARG A 308 -10.21 -3.38 -10.58
N ALA A 309 -9.15 -3.64 -9.80
CA ALA A 309 -7.80 -3.87 -10.35
C ALA A 309 -7.76 -4.97 -11.42
N TRP A 310 -8.48 -6.08 -11.19
CA TRP A 310 -8.57 -7.20 -12.13
C TRP A 310 -9.62 -7.02 -13.24
N ALA A 311 -10.41 -5.93 -13.19
CA ALA A 311 -11.46 -5.60 -14.16
C ALA A 311 -11.67 -4.07 -14.21
N PRO A 312 -10.78 -3.31 -14.88
CA PRO A 312 -10.91 -1.87 -14.98
C PRO A 312 -12.15 -1.47 -15.79
N VAL A 313 -12.87 -0.46 -15.32
CA VAL A 313 -14.05 0.12 -15.98
C VAL A 313 -13.85 1.64 -16.11
N PRO A 314 -13.28 2.12 -17.23
CA PRO A 314 -13.07 3.55 -17.48
C PRO A 314 -14.38 4.36 -17.45
N ILE A 315 -14.34 5.58 -16.92
CA ILE A 315 -15.46 6.55 -17.00
C ILE A 315 -15.71 6.93 -18.46
N ASP A 316 -14.64 7.21 -19.19
CA ASP A 316 -14.66 7.45 -20.63
C ASP A 316 -14.18 6.18 -21.35
N PRO A 317 -15.05 5.44 -22.05
CA PRO A 317 -14.68 4.24 -22.79
C PRO A 317 -13.63 4.48 -23.88
N MET A 318 -13.54 5.71 -24.41
CA MET A 318 -12.62 6.10 -25.48
C MET A 318 -11.28 6.63 -24.95
N CYS A 319 -11.11 6.73 -23.64
CA CYS A 319 -9.91 7.23 -22.97
C CYS A 319 -8.60 6.61 -23.51
N THR A 320 -8.61 5.31 -23.78
CA THR A 320 -7.42 4.61 -24.29
C THR A 320 -7.03 5.02 -25.72
N THR A 321 -7.93 5.66 -26.46
CA THR A 321 -7.77 5.96 -27.90
C THR A 321 -7.37 7.40 -28.20
N TYR A 322 -7.41 8.29 -27.21
CA TYR A 322 -7.00 9.68 -27.39
C TYR A 322 -5.48 9.79 -27.54
N ARG A 323 -5.05 10.75 -28.37
CA ARG A 323 -3.62 11.08 -28.50
C ARG A 323 -3.12 11.78 -27.24
N TYR A 324 -1.89 11.49 -26.84
CA TYR A 324 -1.25 12.05 -25.63
C TYR A 324 -1.37 13.58 -25.49
N ASP A 325 -1.33 14.32 -26.60
CA ASP A 325 -1.33 15.80 -26.59
C ASP A 325 -2.73 16.41 -26.74
N SER A 326 -3.78 15.61 -26.67
CA SER A 326 -5.16 16.10 -26.76
C SER A 326 -5.70 16.47 -25.38
N GLN A 327 -6.56 17.50 -25.31
CA GLN A 327 -7.24 17.88 -24.08
C GLN A 327 -8.09 16.73 -23.52
N ALA A 328 -8.70 15.93 -24.39
CA ALA A 328 -9.47 14.74 -24.00
C ALA A 328 -8.61 13.67 -23.31
N PHE A 329 -7.34 13.52 -23.71
CA PHE A 329 -6.42 12.60 -23.04
C PHE A 329 -6.09 13.10 -21.63
N GLU A 330 -5.77 14.38 -21.49
CA GLU A 330 -5.44 14.98 -20.18
C GLU A 330 -6.63 14.95 -19.19
N SER A 331 -7.86 15.06 -19.69
CA SER A 331 -9.06 14.94 -18.85
C SER A 331 -9.40 13.49 -18.46
N SER A 332 -9.04 12.50 -19.28
CA SER A 332 -9.52 11.12 -19.12
C SER A 332 -8.45 10.13 -18.63
N VAL A 333 -7.16 10.47 -18.68
CA VAL A 333 -6.01 9.63 -18.28
C VAL A 333 -5.26 10.25 -17.09
N TYR A 334 -4.74 9.43 -16.19
CA TYR A 334 -3.83 9.89 -15.14
C TYR A 334 -2.47 10.29 -15.73
N ASN A 335 -2.02 11.53 -15.50
CA ASN A 335 -0.82 12.06 -16.15
C ASN A 335 0.46 12.00 -15.29
N VAL A 336 0.37 11.50 -14.07
CA VAL A 336 1.50 11.36 -13.13
C VAL A 336 2.03 9.92 -13.18
N GLY A 337 3.36 9.75 -13.19
CA GLY A 337 4.00 8.43 -13.15
C GLY A 337 3.87 7.72 -11.79
N CYS A 338 3.89 6.38 -11.80
CA CYS A 338 3.78 5.60 -10.56
C CYS A 338 5.07 5.57 -9.73
N HIS A 339 6.24 5.87 -10.31
CA HIS A 339 7.52 5.84 -9.58
C HIS A 339 7.53 6.81 -8.39
N GLU A 340 7.14 8.07 -8.61
CA GLU A 340 7.17 9.12 -7.59
C GLU A 340 6.26 8.76 -6.42
N LYS A 341 5.08 8.20 -6.72
CA LYS A 341 4.15 7.75 -5.69
C LYS A 341 4.61 6.52 -4.94
N LEU A 342 5.19 5.55 -5.63
CA LEU A 342 5.76 4.37 -4.99
C LEU A 342 6.89 4.77 -4.03
N MET A 343 7.70 5.76 -4.41
CA MET A 343 8.74 6.31 -3.54
C MET A 343 8.16 7.03 -2.33
N LEU A 344 7.15 7.88 -2.50
CA LEU A 344 6.45 8.55 -1.39
C LEU A 344 5.81 7.53 -0.44
N TRP A 345 5.15 6.51 -0.98
CA TRP A 345 4.58 5.42 -0.19
C TRP A 345 5.65 4.64 0.57
N LEU A 346 6.77 4.29 -0.07
CA LEU A 346 7.88 3.61 0.61
C LEU A 346 8.47 4.48 1.73
N ASP A 347 8.59 5.78 1.50
CA ASP A 347 9.12 6.72 2.49
C ASP A 347 8.19 6.85 3.69
N GLU A 348 6.89 7.00 3.44
CA GLU A 348 5.86 7.05 4.47
C GLU A 348 5.78 5.73 5.24
N GLN A 349 5.84 4.58 4.58
CA GLN A 349 5.70 3.29 5.24
C GLN A 349 6.99 2.78 5.88
N THR A 350 8.12 3.50 5.73
CA THR A 350 9.39 3.01 6.29
C THR A 350 9.32 2.87 7.82
N TRP A 351 8.61 3.75 8.52
CA TRP A 351 8.49 3.61 9.99
C TRP A 351 7.73 2.34 10.38
N ILE A 352 6.76 1.89 9.57
CA ILE A 352 6.07 0.61 9.79
C ILE A 352 7.06 -0.53 9.62
N PHE A 353 7.81 -0.57 8.51
CA PHE A 353 8.80 -1.62 8.27
C PHE A 353 9.89 -1.66 9.34
N ALA A 354 10.39 -0.49 9.75
CA ALA A 354 11.35 -0.35 10.83
C ALA A 354 10.77 -0.82 12.18
N GLY A 355 9.51 -0.48 12.46
CA GLY A 355 8.79 -0.92 13.66
C GLY A 355 8.59 -2.43 13.71
N VAL A 356 8.17 -3.04 12.59
CA VAL A 356 8.04 -4.50 12.46
C VAL A 356 9.39 -5.18 12.65
N GLY A 357 10.45 -4.68 12.02
CA GLY A 357 11.81 -5.20 12.17
C GLY A 357 12.32 -5.12 13.61
N PHE A 358 12.13 -3.97 14.27
CA PHE A 358 12.51 -3.80 15.67
C PHE A 358 11.70 -4.71 16.60
N GLY A 359 10.39 -4.83 16.37
CA GLY A 359 9.52 -5.72 17.12
C GLY A 359 9.94 -7.18 17.01
N PHE A 360 10.30 -7.63 15.81
CA PHE A 360 10.81 -8.99 15.60
C PHE A 360 12.17 -9.22 16.28
N ALA A 361 13.09 -8.26 16.18
CA ALA A 361 14.38 -8.33 16.87
C ALA A 361 14.23 -8.37 18.40
N ALA A 362 13.34 -7.54 18.97
CA ALA A 362 13.05 -7.54 20.40
C ALA A 362 12.43 -8.88 20.85
N LEU A 363 11.55 -9.44 20.04
CA LEU A 363 10.93 -10.75 20.29
C LEU A 363 11.99 -11.87 20.27
N MET A 364 12.95 -11.85 19.35
CA MET A 364 14.08 -12.80 19.36
C MET A 364 14.97 -12.67 20.60
N VAL A 365 15.22 -11.45 21.07
CA VAL A 365 15.95 -11.24 22.33
C VAL A 365 15.17 -11.82 23.52
N GLY A 366 13.84 -11.65 23.54
CA GLY A 366 12.96 -12.29 24.53
C GLY A 366 13.15 -13.82 24.55
N PHE A 367 13.17 -14.47 23.39
CA PHE A 367 13.42 -15.91 23.30
C PHE A 367 14.79 -16.32 23.83
N LEU A 368 15.82 -15.53 23.58
CA LEU A 368 17.16 -15.79 24.12
C LEU A 368 17.17 -15.70 25.66
N LEU A 369 16.48 -14.71 26.24
CA LEU A 369 16.39 -14.55 27.70
C LEU A 369 15.60 -15.71 28.34
N ASP A 370 14.43 -16.05 27.83
CA ASP A 370 13.59 -17.14 28.35
C ASP A 370 14.30 -18.50 28.27
N SER A 371 15.02 -18.72 27.17
CA SER A 371 15.84 -19.92 26.98
C SER A 371 17.04 -19.96 27.93
N CYS A 372 17.66 -18.82 28.23
CA CYS A 372 18.76 -18.71 29.19
C CYS A 372 18.28 -19.00 30.62
N GLU A 373 17.13 -18.45 31.02
CA GLU A 373 16.51 -18.74 32.32
C GLU A 373 16.17 -20.24 32.44
N THR A 374 15.56 -20.81 31.40
CA THR A 374 15.26 -22.25 31.34
C THR A 374 16.52 -23.11 31.40
N LEU A 375 17.62 -22.68 30.76
CA LEU A 375 18.90 -23.38 30.80
C LEU A 375 19.51 -23.32 32.21
N CYS A 376 19.46 -22.17 32.87
CA CYS A 376 19.95 -21.96 34.23
C CYS A 376 19.18 -22.81 35.24
N ASP A 377 17.86 -22.93 35.07
CA ASP A 377 17.01 -23.84 35.85
C ASP A 377 17.32 -25.33 35.65
N THR A 378 18.01 -25.67 34.56
CA THR A 378 18.37 -27.04 34.19
C THR A 378 19.81 -27.38 34.61
N LEU A 379 20.61 -26.38 35.03
CA LEU A 379 21.95 -26.54 35.59
C LEU A 379 21.87 -26.86 37.08
#